data_AF-A0A351FRB4-F1
#
_entry.id   AF-A0A351FRB4-F1
#
_cell.length_a   1.000
_cell.length_b   1.000
_cell.length_c   1.000
_cell.angle_alpha   90.00
_cell.angle_beta   90.00
_cell.angle_gamma   90.00
#
_symmetry.space_group_name_H-M   'P 1'
#
loop_
_entity.id
_entity.type
_entity.pdbx_description
1 polymer ?
#
loop_
_entity_poly.entity_id
_entity_poly.type
_entity_poly.pdbx_seq_one_letter_code
_entity_poly.pdbx_strand_id
1 'polypeptide(L)'
;MSFSKESVRETLKDDFVCTHSSIEGDRSAGHSLKHRPQDTPGLCGRGAGRQNVQTVFLTPNNEIFHVVTGFLDGDDLLEETRFAKRVFRELGRRPKQAAAMVVALHTQRLRDLGFDMKEIQAPENMMSEMLATSFSPEDLGMQFGRKTSGIGSKNDNMFQQMNRQRILKDHRFVMNNPLLEGAAFDAAPQELVGRHSSFFGSAGGPQTEFIQQMNQRMQGR
;
A
#
# COMPACT_ATOMS: atom_id res chain seq x y z
N MET A 1 3.07 13.99 -1.07
CA MET A 1 4.50 13.98 -0.70
C MET A 1 4.59 13.44 0.73
N SER A 2 4.92 12.16 0.92
CA SER A 2 4.71 11.41 2.17
C SER A 2 5.89 11.50 3.13
N PHE A 3 6.99 10.82 2.81
CA PHE A 3 8.22 10.81 3.61
C PHE A 3 8.91 12.18 3.69
N SER A 4 8.56 13.12 2.79
CA SER A 4 9.08 14.49 2.83
C SER A 4 8.32 15.41 3.78
N LYS A 5 7.20 14.97 4.36
CA LYS A 5 6.48 15.73 5.38
C LYS A 5 7.29 15.79 6.68
N GLU A 6 7.51 16.99 7.21
CA GLU A 6 8.35 17.22 8.40
C GLU A 6 7.93 16.36 9.59
N SER A 7 6.65 16.35 9.93
CA SER A 7 6.12 15.56 11.05
C SER A 7 6.34 14.05 10.89
N VAL A 8 6.35 13.54 9.66
CA VAL A 8 6.67 12.13 9.37
C VAL A 8 8.16 11.90 9.62
N ARG A 9 9.03 12.78 9.12
CA ARG A 9 10.49 12.68 9.29
C ARG A 9 10.90 12.73 10.75
N GLU A 10 10.32 13.63 11.53
CA GLU A 10 10.57 13.74 12.97
C GLU A 10 10.18 12.45 13.68
N THR A 11 8.96 11.96 13.45
CA THR A 11 8.48 10.71 14.08
C THR A 11 9.37 9.52 13.70
N LEU A 12 9.71 9.37 12.43
CA LEU A 12 10.57 8.28 11.97
C LEU A 12 11.97 8.36 12.58
N LYS A 13 12.56 9.55 12.66
CA LYS A 13 13.90 9.77 13.23
C LYS A 13 13.96 9.48 14.72
N ASP A 14 12.94 9.92 15.47
CA ASP A 14 12.98 9.88 16.93
C ASP A 14 12.52 8.54 17.51
N ASP A 15 11.63 7.83 16.80
CA ASP A 15 10.98 6.63 17.31
C ASP A 15 11.35 5.33 16.58
N PHE A 16 11.97 5.40 15.40
CA PHE A 16 12.22 4.22 14.56
C PHE A 16 13.67 4.15 14.07
N VAL A 17 14.14 2.92 13.80
CA VAL A 17 15.34 2.68 13.00
C VAL A 17 14.89 2.40 11.58
N CYS A 18 15.17 3.34 10.67
CA CYS A 18 14.75 3.22 9.27
C CYS A 18 15.85 2.54 8.43
N THR A 19 15.46 1.50 7.70
CA THR A 19 16.28 0.87 6.66
C THR A 19 15.49 0.87 5.35
N HIS A 20 16.18 0.66 4.23
CA HIS A 20 15.54 0.49 2.94
C HIS A 20 16.24 -0.60 2.13
N SER A 21 15.48 -1.32 1.32
CA SER A 21 15.97 -2.22 0.29
C SER A 21 15.36 -1.82 -1.05
N SER A 22 16.12 -2.01 -2.13
CA SER A 22 15.56 -1.87 -3.47
C SER A 22 14.90 -3.19 -3.86
N ILE A 23 13.65 -3.11 -4.30
CA ILE A 23 12.92 -4.24 -4.90
C ILE A 23 12.95 -4.18 -6.44
N GLU A 24 13.87 -3.39 -7.01
CA GLU A 24 14.01 -3.30 -8.47
C GLU A 24 14.36 -4.68 -9.06
N GLY A 25 13.55 -5.13 -10.02
CA GLY A 25 13.69 -6.45 -10.64
C GLY A 25 12.99 -7.59 -9.90
N ASP A 26 12.43 -7.35 -8.71
CA ASP A 26 11.57 -8.31 -8.03
C ASP A 26 10.26 -8.50 -8.81
N ARG A 27 9.77 -9.74 -8.92
CA ARG A 27 8.51 -10.07 -9.61
C ARG A 27 7.28 -9.48 -8.92
N SER A 28 7.38 -9.21 -7.63
CA SER A 28 6.36 -8.56 -6.81
C SER A 28 6.39 -7.04 -6.91
N ALA A 29 7.46 -6.45 -7.46
CA ALA A 29 7.56 -5.01 -7.68
C ALA A 29 6.78 -4.59 -8.94
N GLY A 30 6.02 -3.51 -8.80
CA GLY A 30 5.35 -2.89 -9.93
C GLY A 30 6.36 -2.13 -10.80
N HIS A 31 6.01 -1.92 -12.07
CA HIS A 31 6.85 -1.11 -12.96
C HIS A 31 6.56 0.37 -12.72
N SER A 32 7.56 1.10 -12.22
CA SER A 32 7.56 2.56 -12.24
C SER A 32 7.88 3.03 -13.67
N LEU A 33 6.97 3.74 -14.34
CA LEU A 33 7.32 4.37 -15.62
C LEU A 33 8.24 5.56 -15.35
N LYS A 34 9.23 5.74 -16.24
CA LYS A 34 10.08 6.92 -16.25
C LYS A 34 9.21 8.13 -16.54
N HIS A 35 9.20 9.09 -15.62
CA HIS A 35 8.60 10.40 -15.81
C HIS A 35 9.72 11.42 -16.06
N ARG A 36 9.41 12.49 -16.79
CA ARG A 36 10.37 13.58 -16.96
C ARG A 36 10.43 14.40 -15.66
N PRO A 37 11.58 15.01 -15.30
CA PRO A 37 11.68 15.84 -14.10
C PRO A 37 10.67 16.99 -14.00
N GLN A 38 10.10 17.41 -15.13
CA GLN A 38 9.13 18.50 -15.22
C GLN A 38 7.68 18.03 -15.10
N ASP A 39 7.42 16.72 -15.09
CA ASP A 39 6.07 16.20 -14.97
C ASP A 39 5.50 16.55 -13.60
N THR A 40 4.32 17.14 -13.59
CA THR A 40 3.63 17.40 -12.31
C THR A 40 3.24 16.05 -11.71
N PRO A 41 3.60 15.77 -10.45
CA PRO A 41 3.17 14.53 -9.81
C PRO A 41 1.63 14.52 -9.77
N GLY A 42 1.02 13.44 -10.26
CA GLY A 42 -0.42 13.25 -10.15
C GLY A 42 -0.88 13.18 -8.69
N LEU A 43 -2.20 13.20 -8.47
CA LEU A 43 -2.80 12.89 -7.16
C LEU A 43 -2.46 11.44 -6.79
N CYS A 44 -1.38 11.25 -6.03
CA CYS A 44 -0.98 9.95 -5.52
C CYS A 44 -1.76 9.68 -4.22
N GLY A 45 -2.89 9.00 -4.32
CA GLY A 45 -3.62 8.45 -3.17
C GLY A 45 -3.21 7.00 -2.86
N ARG A 46 -3.65 6.47 -1.72
CA ARG A 46 -3.52 5.04 -1.37
C ARG A 46 -4.04 4.18 -2.53
N GLY A 47 -3.15 3.33 -3.07
CA GLY A 47 -3.44 2.49 -4.24
C GLY A 47 -2.89 3.01 -5.59
N ALA A 48 -2.25 4.18 -5.65
CA ALA A 48 -1.39 4.55 -6.78
C ALA A 48 0.01 3.94 -6.60
N GLY A 49 0.56 3.26 -7.61
CA GLY A 49 1.85 2.55 -7.50
C GLY A 49 1.80 1.35 -6.54
N ARG A 50 0.75 0.53 -6.68
CA ARG A 50 0.23 -0.53 -5.77
C ARG A 50 1.24 -1.53 -5.19
N GLN A 51 2.46 -1.57 -5.71
CA GLN A 51 3.53 -2.49 -5.31
C GLN A 51 4.85 -1.80 -4.95
N ASN A 52 4.96 -0.49 -5.16
CA ASN A 52 6.26 0.16 -5.26
C ASN A 52 6.74 0.76 -3.92
N VAL A 53 5.83 0.95 -2.96
CA VAL A 53 6.19 1.37 -1.60
C VAL A 53 5.50 0.45 -0.61
N GLN A 54 6.31 -0.27 0.14
CA GLN A 54 5.88 -1.13 1.24
C GLN A 54 6.64 -0.65 2.47
N THR A 55 5.91 -0.17 3.46
CA THR A 55 6.48 0.13 4.77
C THR A 55 6.15 -1.04 5.68
N VAL A 56 7.18 -1.78 6.08
CA VAL A 56 7.06 -2.92 6.99
C VAL A 56 7.64 -2.51 8.33
N PHE A 57 6.89 -2.71 9.41
CA PHE A 57 7.33 -2.41 10.77
C PHE A 57 7.68 -3.71 11.48
N LEU A 58 8.93 -3.77 11.94
CA LEU A 58 9.56 -4.97 12.51
C LEU A 58 9.87 -4.80 14.00
N THR A 59 9.71 -5.88 14.77
CA THR A 59 10.29 -5.97 16.11
C THR A 59 11.82 -6.11 16.02
N PRO A 60 12.57 -5.91 17.13
CA PRO A 60 14.01 -6.19 17.16
C PRO A 60 14.39 -7.64 16.81
N ASN A 61 13.44 -8.57 16.86
CA ASN A 61 13.63 -9.97 16.46
C ASN A 61 13.31 -10.22 14.98
N ASN A 62 13.18 -9.17 14.16
CA ASN A 62 12.75 -9.23 12.76
C ASN A 62 11.34 -9.83 12.57
N GLU A 63 10.41 -9.61 13.50
CA GLU A 63 9.03 -10.06 13.33
C GLU A 63 8.12 -8.91 12.89
N ILE A 64 7.28 -9.14 11.89
CA ILE A 64 6.34 -8.17 11.34
C ILE A 64 5.15 -7.99 12.29
N PHE A 65 4.93 -6.77 12.74
CA PHE A 65 3.75 -6.43 13.56
C PHE A 65 2.85 -5.36 12.94
N HIS A 66 3.29 -4.69 11.86
CA HIS A 66 2.45 -3.80 11.07
C HIS A 66 3.00 -3.69 9.65
N VAL A 67 2.11 -3.55 8.67
CA VAL A 67 2.48 -3.30 7.27
C VAL A 67 1.58 -2.23 6.71
N VAL A 68 2.13 -1.46 5.79
CA VAL A 68 1.42 -0.40 5.09
C VAL A 68 1.92 -0.38 3.67
N THR A 69 1.01 -0.51 2.71
CA THR A 69 1.43 -0.66 1.33
C THR A 69 0.70 0.25 0.35
N GLY A 70 1.40 0.55 -0.75
CA GLY A 70 1.00 1.57 -1.70
C GLY A 70 1.47 2.97 -1.29
N PHE A 71 1.19 3.96 -2.14
CA PHE A 71 1.55 5.33 -1.84
C PHE A 71 0.57 5.96 -0.83
N LEU A 72 1.08 6.35 0.34
CA LEU A 72 0.31 7.14 1.31
C LEU A 72 0.61 8.62 1.09
N ASP A 73 -0.31 9.51 1.46
CA ASP A 73 0.08 10.90 1.71
C ASP A 73 0.81 11.03 3.05
N GLY A 74 1.25 12.25 3.39
CA GLY A 74 2.01 12.46 4.62
C GLY A 74 1.18 12.35 5.90
N ASP A 75 -0.11 12.65 5.86
CA ASP A 75 -0.99 12.54 7.03
C ASP A 75 -1.36 11.09 7.31
N ASP A 76 -1.73 10.35 6.26
CA ASP A 76 -1.99 8.92 6.33
C ASP A 76 -0.76 8.16 6.87
N LEU A 77 0.43 8.45 6.35
CA LEU A 77 1.65 7.78 6.80
C LEU A 77 1.97 8.11 8.26
N LEU A 78 1.70 9.34 8.70
CA LEU A 78 1.89 9.74 10.10
C LEU A 78 0.92 8.98 11.02
N GLU A 79 -0.33 8.80 10.62
CA GLU A 79 -1.29 8.03 11.40
C GLU A 79 -0.88 6.56 11.53
N GLU A 80 -0.46 5.94 10.44
CA GLU A 80 0.01 4.55 10.45
C GLU A 80 1.26 4.39 11.31
N THR A 81 2.21 5.33 11.22
CA THR A 81 3.42 5.32 12.04
C THR A 81 3.08 5.44 13.53
N ARG A 82 2.12 6.32 13.88
CA ARG A 82 1.61 6.44 15.25
C ARG A 82 0.89 5.17 15.71
N PHE A 83 0.15 4.52 14.83
CA PHE A 83 -0.50 3.23 15.13
C PHE A 83 0.55 2.15 15.40
N ALA A 84 1.54 1.99 14.53
CA ALA A 84 2.66 1.05 14.70
C ALA A 84 3.35 1.25 16.07
N LYS A 85 3.66 2.50 16.43
CA LYS A 85 4.23 2.83 17.74
C LYS A 85 3.35 2.38 18.91
N ARG A 86 2.02 2.52 18.80
CA ARG A 86 1.08 2.04 19.83
C ARG A 86 1.08 0.52 19.92
N VAL A 87 1.03 -0.18 18.79
CA VAL A 87 1.11 -1.65 18.75
C VAL A 87 2.38 -2.14 19.42
N PHE A 88 3.54 -1.62 19.01
CA PHE A 88 4.83 -2.02 19.56
C PHE A 88 4.93 -1.84 21.09
N ARG A 89 4.41 -0.72 21.61
CA ARG A 89 4.35 -0.47 23.06
C ARG A 89 3.54 -1.53 23.81
N GLU A 90 2.44 -1.99 23.23
CA GLU A 90 1.60 -3.03 23.84
C GLU A 90 2.25 -4.41 23.78
N LEU A 91 3.01 -4.72 22.72
CA LEU A 91 3.79 -5.97 22.65
C LEU A 91 4.80 -6.06 23.79
N GLY A 92 5.50 -4.96 24.10
CA GLY A 92 6.44 -4.91 25.22
C GLY A 92 5.79 -5.06 26.60
N ARG A 93 4.53 -4.62 26.76
CA ARG A 93 3.77 -4.77 28.02
C ARG A 93 3.29 -6.19 28.25
N ARG A 94 2.96 -6.92 27.18
CA ARG A 94 2.33 -8.25 27.24
C ARG A 94 3.01 -9.23 26.29
N PRO A 95 4.30 -9.56 26.48
CA PRO A 95 5.06 -10.38 25.54
C PRO A 95 4.45 -11.78 25.33
N LYS A 96 3.91 -12.40 26.39
CA LYS A 96 3.25 -13.71 26.30
C LYS A 96 1.95 -13.72 25.48
N GLN A 97 1.40 -12.55 25.18
CA GLN A 97 0.16 -12.37 24.42
C GLN A 97 0.39 -11.54 23.15
N ALA A 98 1.65 -11.35 22.73
CA ALA A 98 2.01 -10.41 21.69
C ALA A 98 1.24 -10.66 20.38
N ALA A 99 1.19 -11.90 19.88
CA ALA A 99 0.44 -12.24 18.68
C ALA A 99 -1.07 -11.92 18.81
N ALA A 100 -1.69 -12.28 19.94
CA ALA A 100 -3.10 -11.97 20.21
C ALA A 100 -3.33 -10.45 20.30
N MET A 101 -2.37 -9.69 20.84
CA MET A 101 -2.43 -8.23 20.91
C MET A 101 -2.34 -7.59 19.52
N VAL A 102 -1.47 -8.09 18.63
CA VAL A 102 -1.41 -7.64 17.23
C VAL A 102 -2.80 -7.78 16.59
N VAL A 103 -3.41 -8.96 16.69
CA VAL A 103 -4.74 -9.23 16.12
C VAL A 103 -5.81 -8.30 16.71
N ALA A 104 -5.84 -8.16 18.03
CA ALA A 104 -6.83 -7.33 18.73
C ALA A 104 -6.71 -5.84 18.36
N LEU A 105 -5.49 -5.31 18.31
CA LEU A 105 -5.24 -3.90 17.99
C LEU A 105 -5.52 -3.57 16.52
N HIS A 106 -5.20 -4.48 15.59
CA HIS A 106 -5.56 -4.33 14.18
C HIS A 106 -7.06 -4.41 13.97
N THR A 107 -7.74 -5.35 14.64
CA THR A 107 -9.21 -5.43 14.62
C THR A 107 -9.83 -4.13 15.13
N GLN A 108 -9.32 -3.59 16.24
CA GLN A 108 -9.81 -2.32 16.78
C GLN A 108 -9.56 -1.16 15.81
N ARG A 109 -8.37 -1.07 15.21
CA ARG A 109 -8.05 -0.02 14.22
C ARG A 109 -8.99 -0.08 13.01
N LEU A 110 -9.28 -1.26 12.48
CA LEU A 110 -10.24 -1.41 11.39
C LEU A 110 -11.65 -0.95 11.82
N ARG A 111 -12.09 -1.28 13.04
CA ARG A 111 -13.37 -0.77 13.56
C ARG A 111 -13.40 0.75 13.68
N ASP A 112 -12.31 1.36 14.16
CA ASP A 112 -12.19 2.81 14.29
C ASP A 112 -12.20 3.51 12.91
N LEU A 113 -11.75 2.82 11.86
CA LEU A 113 -11.81 3.27 10.46
C LEU A 113 -13.16 2.95 9.78
N GLY A 114 -14.15 2.48 10.55
CA GLY A 114 -15.50 2.22 10.08
C GLY A 114 -15.68 0.92 9.31
N PHE A 115 -14.81 -0.07 9.49
CA PHE A 115 -15.03 -1.44 9.00
C PHE A 115 -15.93 -2.22 9.94
N ASP A 116 -16.91 -2.94 9.38
CA ASP A 116 -17.75 -3.83 10.17
C ASP A 116 -17.07 -5.21 10.39
N MET A 117 -17.53 -5.98 11.37
CA MET A 117 -16.91 -7.28 11.68
C MET A 117 -17.07 -8.31 10.57
N LYS A 118 -18.10 -8.19 9.72
CA LYS A 118 -18.30 -9.09 8.57
C LYS A 118 -17.26 -8.79 7.50
N GLU A 119 -17.01 -7.51 7.21
CA GLU A 119 -15.93 -7.04 6.37
C GLU A 119 -14.56 -7.39 6.96
N ILE A 120 -14.37 -7.43 8.27
CA ILE A 120 -13.06 -7.81 8.85
C ILE A 120 -12.82 -9.32 8.69
N GLN A 121 -13.84 -10.14 8.96
CA GLN A 121 -13.73 -11.61 9.00
C GLN A 121 -14.00 -12.32 7.68
N ALA A 122 -14.56 -11.64 6.67
CA ALA A 122 -14.88 -12.26 5.39
C ALA A 122 -13.60 -12.89 4.78
N PRO A 123 -13.67 -14.10 4.21
CA PRO A 123 -12.53 -14.62 3.46
C PRO A 123 -12.18 -13.64 2.32
N GLU A 124 -10.90 -13.55 1.97
CA GLU A 124 -10.53 -12.83 0.74
C GLU A 124 -11.29 -13.49 -0.41
N ASN A 125 -12.13 -12.70 -1.08
CA ASN A 125 -12.88 -13.16 -2.24
C ASN A 125 -12.18 -12.70 -3.51
N MET A 126 -12.40 -13.43 -4.60
CA MET A 126 -11.76 -13.19 -5.90
C MET A 126 -11.98 -11.76 -6.43
N MET A 127 -13.07 -11.09 -6.01
CA MET A 127 -13.37 -9.70 -6.34
C MET A 127 -12.52 -8.70 -5.55
N SER A 128 -12.27 -8.95 -4.26
CA SER A 128 -11.31 -8.20 -3.45
C SER A 128 -9.89 -8.36 -3.99
N GLU A 129 -9.53 -9.59 -4.39
CA GLU A 129 -8.25 -9.86 -5.02
C GLU A 129 -8.15 -9.16 -6.38
N MET A 130 -9.18 -9.22 -7.24
CA MET A 130 -9.23 -8.45 -8.50
C MET A 130 -9.15 -6.94 -8.27
N LEU A 131 -9.87 -6.38 -7.30
CA LEU A 131 -9.82 -4.93 -7.02
C LEU A 131 -8.44 -4.51 -6.48
N ALA A 132 -7.82 -5.36 -5.68
CA ALA A 132 -6.47 -5.15 -5.15
C ALA A 132 -5.36 -5.36 -6.21
N THR A 133 -5.57 -6.22 -7.22
CA THR A 133 -4.53 -6.67 -8.16
C THR A 133 -4.69 -6.21 -9.62
N SER A 134 -5.91 -5.94 -10.11
CA SER A 134 -6.23 -6.02 -11.55
C SER A 134 -6.63 -4.71 -12.24
N PHE A 135 -6.38 -3.55 -11.63
CA PHE A 135 -6.72 -2.28 -12.29
C PHE A 135 -5.51 -1.38 -12.47
N SER A 136 -5.04 -1.27 -13.71
CA SER A 136 -4.26 -0.11 -14.13
C SER A 136 -5.17 1.14 -14.11
N PRO A 137 -4.61 2.34 -13.93
CA PRO A 137 -5.31 3.60 -14.19
C PRO A 137 -6.10 3.62 -15.52
N GLU A 138 -5.61 2.97 -16.57
CA GLU A 138 -6.31 2.90 -17.87
C GLU A 138 -7.54 1.98 -17.85
N ASP A 139 -7.49 0.83 -17.15
CA ASP A 139 -8.62 -0.09 -17.00
C ASP A 139 -9.81 0.55 -16.26
N LEU A 140 -9.53 1.64 -15.54
CA LEU A 140 -10.51 2.46 -14.81
C LEU A 140 -11.03 3.65 -15.62
N GLY A 141 -10.67 3.76 -16.90
CA GLY A 141 -11.05 4.89 -17.75
C GLY A 141 -10.46 6.21 -17.29
N MET A 142 -9.42 6.19 -16.44
CA MET A 142 -8.83 7.39 -15.87
C MET A 142 -7.80 7.97 -16.84
N GLN A 143 -8.29 8.84 -17.72
CA GLN A 143 -7.44 9.79 -18.44
C GLN A 143 -6.87 10.81 -17.44
N PHE A 144 -5.75 10.45 -16.79
CA PHE A 144 -4.98 11.43 -16.05
C PHE A 144 -4.49 12.50 -17.04
N GLY A 145 -4.89 13.75 -16.83
CA GLY A 145 -4.46 14.91 -17.64
C GLY A 145 -5.56 15.68 -18.38
N ARG A 146 -6.80 15.19 -18.42
CA ARG A 146 -7.91 16.04 -18.90
C ARG A 146 -8.46 16.82 -17.72
N LYS A 147 -8.37 18.16 -17.74
CA LYS A 147 -9.22 19.02 -16.91
C LYS A 147 -10.68 18.76 -17.30
N THR A 148 -11.28 17.70 -16.76
CA THR A 148 -12.73 17.51 -16.81
C THR A 148 -13.32 18.38 -15.72
N SER A 149 -13.46 19.66 -16.04
CA SER A 149 -14.49 20.49 -15.43
C SER A 149 -15.85 19.80 -15.63
N GLY A 150 -16.26 18.94 -14.68
CA GLY A 150 -17.62 18.37 -14.65
C GLY A 150 -17.81 16.89 -14.30
N ILE A 151 -16.79 16.10 -13.94
CA ILE A 151 -17.00 14.68 -13.51
C ILE A 151 -16.65 14.52 -12.03
N GLY A 152 -17.47 15.11 -11.15
CA GLY A 152 -17.47 14.79 -9.73
C GLY A 152 -18.38 13.59 -9.44
N SER A 153 -18.00 12.75 -8.46
CA SER A 153 -18.77 11.66 -7.83
C SER A 153 -18.32 10.21 -8.14
N LYS A 154 -18.18 9.78 -9.40
CA LYS A 154 -17.93 8.33 -9.68
C LYS A 154 -16.48 7.89 -9.45
N ASN A 155 -15.50 8.68 -9.87
CA ASN A 155 -14.09 8.32 -9.73
C ASN A 155 -13.63 8.39 -8.27
N ASP A 156 -14.09 9.39 -7.51
CA ASP A 156 -13.77 9.55 -6.09
C ASP A 156 -14.26 8.36 -5.25
N ASN A 157 -15.48 7.88 -5.52
CA ASN A 157 -16.03 6.68 -4.88
C ASN A 157 -15.19 5.44 -5.16
N MET A 158 -14.66 5.30 -6.38
CA MET A 158 -13.82 4.17 -6.74
C MET A 158 -12.45 4.22 -6.04
N PHE A 159 -11.80 5.38 -5.99
CA PHE A 159 -10.55 5.55 -5.25
C PHE A 159 -10.73 5.29 -3.75
N GLN A 160 -11.81 5.78 -3.16
CA GLN A 160 -12.14 5.51 -1.76
C GLN A 160 -12.35 4.01 -1.51
N GLN A 161 -13.04 3.31 -2.41
CA GLN A 161 -13.21 1.86 -2.33
C GLN A 161 -11.88 1.11 -2.43
N MET A 162 -11.02 1.47 -3.38
CA MET A 162 -9.69 0.85 -3.52
C MET A 162 -8.82 1.09 -2.28
N ASN A 163 -8.85 2.32 -1.75
CA ASN A 163 -8.15 2.65 -0.52
C ASN A 163 -8.67 1.81 0.67
N ARG A 164 -10.00 1.72 0.82
CA ARG A 164 -10.64 0.91 1.86
C ARG A 164 -10.23 -0.57 1.77
N GLN A 165 -10.27 -1.16 0.57
CA GLN A 165 -9.83 -2.54 0.36
C GLN A 165 -8.35 -2.74 0.69
N ARG A 166 -7.51 -1.74 0.41
CA ARG A 166 -6.09 -1.82 0.70
C ARG A 166 -5.79 -1.80 2.19
N ILE A 167 -6.41 -0.87 2.92
CA ILE A 167 -6.34 -0.81 4.38
C ILE A 167 -6.75 -2.17 4.96
N LEU A 168 -7.88 -2.70 4.50
CA LEU A 168 -8.37 -4.00 4.97
C LEU A 168 -7.36 -5.12 4.70
N LYS A 169 -6.77 -5.16 3.51
CA LYS A 169 -5.77 -6.17 3.13
C LYS A 169 -4.52 -6.11 4.02
N ASP A 170 -3.94 -4.92 4.20
CA ASP A 170 -2.73 -4.72 5.02
C ASP A 170 -2.96 -5.19 6.45
N HIS A 171 -4.07 -4.77 7.07
CA HIS A 171 -4.39 -5.19 8.43
C HIS A 171 -4.70 -6.69 8.52
N ARG A 172 -5.41 -7.28 7.54
CA ARG A 172 -5.69 -8.72 7.51
C ARG A 172 -4.45 -9.57 7.35
N PHE A 173 -3.52 -9.16 6.49
CA PHE A 173 -2.25 -9.85 6.34
C PHE A 173 -1.54 -10.01 7.68
N VAL A 174 -1.47 -8.92 8.45
CA VAL A 174 -0.84 -8.93 9.79
C VAL A 174 -1.67 -9.71 10.82
N MET A 175 -3.01 -9.66 10.75
CA MET A 175 -3.87 -10.43 11.65
C MET A 175 -3.78 -11.94 11.39
N ASN A 176 -3.60 -12.35 10.13
CA ASN A 176 -3.47 -13.76 9.74
C ASN A 176 -2.04 -14.28 9.99
N ASN A 177 -1.05 -13.40 9.94
CA ASN A 177 0.36 -13.71 10.12
C ASN A 177 0.99 -12.84 11.23
N PRO A 178 0.47 -12.87 12.47
CA PRO A 178 0.95 -11.99 13.53
C PRO A 178 2.37 -12.38 13.91
N LEU A 179 3.29 -11.41 13.89
CA LEU A 179 4.71 -11.63 14.18
C LEU A 179 5.40 -12.57 13.18
N LEU A 180 4.98 -12.55 11.92
CA LEU A 180 5.67 -13.27 10.84
C LEU A 180 7.13 -12.83 10.76
N GLU A 181 8.05 -13.77 10.67
CA GLU A 181 9.46 -13.46 10.48
C GLU A 181 9.70 -12.73 9.14
N GLY A 182 10.53 -11.68 9.16
CA GLY A 182 10.85 -10.88 7.98
C GLY A 182 11.44 -11.72 6.85
N ALA A 183 12.28 -12.71 7.17
CA ALA A 183 12.82 -13.62 6.16
C ALA A 183 11.74 -14.50 5.50
N ALA A 184 10.71 -14.91 6.26
CA ALA A 184 9.59 -15.65 5.71
C ALA A 184 8.73 -14.77 4.80
N PHE A 185 8.57 -13.49 5.16
CA PHE A 185 7.93 -12.51 4.29
C PHE A 185 8.72 -12.26 3.00
N ASP A 186 10.03 -12.09 3.08
CA ASP A 186 10.90 -11.86 1.91
C ASP A 186 10.86 -13.03 0.92
N ALA A 187 10.60 -14.25 1.40
CA ALA A 187 10.41 -15.43 0.54
C ALA A 187 9.05 -15.45 -0.17
N ALA A 188 8.04 -14.71 0.34
CA ALA A 188 6.68 -14.73 -0.17
C ALA A 188 5.94 -13.36 -0.12
N PRO A 189 6.53 -12.25 -0.61
CA PRO A 189 5.92 -10.92 -0.49
C PRO A 189 4.60 -10.79 -1.26
N GLN A 190 4.37 -11.67 -2.25
CA GLN A 190 3.14 -11.72 -3.05
C GLN A 190 1.86 -11.94 -2.24
N GLU A 191 1.93 -12.47 -1.02
CA GLU A 191 0.76 -12.59 -0.16
C GLU A 191 0.19 -11.21 0.18
N LEU A 192 1.07 -10.25 0.48
CA LEU A 192 0.69 -8.88 0.78
C LEU A 192 0.37 -8.08 -0.48
N VAL A 193 1.20 -8.19 -1.53
CA VAL A 193 1.10 -7.28 -2.69
C VAL A 193 0.53 -7.90 -3.98
N GLY A 194 0.14 -9.17 -3.94
CA GLY A 194 -0.38 -9.91 -5.08
C GLY A 194 0.71 -10.41 -6.04
N ARG A 195 0.30 -11.26 -7.00
CA ARG A 195 1.21 -11.91 -7.97
C ARG A 195 1.34 -11.16 -9.31
N HIS A 196 0.68 -10.02 -9.48
CA HIS A 196 0.54 -9.34 -10.77
C HIS A 196 1.21 -7.98 -10.77
N SER A 197 2.06 -7.70 -11.76
CA SER A 197 2.74 -6.41 -11.93
C SER A 197 1.76 -5.23 -12.08
N SER A 198 1.86 -4.24 -11.20
CA SER A 198 1.11 -2.98 -11.23
C SER A 198 1.89 -1.87 -11.94
N PHE A 199 1.18 -0.93 -12.55
CA PHE A 199 1.76 0.16 -13.36
C PHE A 199 1.59 1.52 -12.68
N PHE A 200 2.55 2.42 -12.92
CA PHE A 200 2.50 3.83 -12.54
C PHE A 200 2.88 4.71 -13.73
N GLY A 201 2.03 5.67 -14.09
CA GLY A 201 2.33 6.70 -15.08
C GLY A 201 2.05 8.11 -14.54
N SER A 202 2.96 9.06 -14.78
CA SER A 202 2.67 10.49 -14.65
C SER A 202 1.89 10.96 -15.87
N ALA A 203 0.86 11.77 -15.67
CA ALA A 203 0.17 12.43 -16.77
C ALA A 203 0.95 13.64 -17.25
N GLY A 204 1.87 13.41 -18.19
CA GLY A 204 2.61 14.47 -18.87
C GLY A 204 3.09 14.14 -20.29
N GLY A 205 3.11 12.86 -20.69
CA GLY A 205 3.66 12.43 -21.98
C GLY A 205 2.62 12.22 -23.10
N PRO A 206 3.03 12.26 -24.38
CA PRO A 206 2.15 11.91 -25.50
C PRO A 206 1.66 10.46 -25.38
N GLN A 207 0.34 10.27 -25.37
CA GLN A 207 -0.35 8.97 -25.19
C GLN A 207 0.09 7.87 -26.17
N THR A 208 0.66 8.25 -27.32
CA THR A 208 1.10 7.32 -28.37
C THR A 208 2.35 6.52 -28.00
N GLU A 209 3.31 7.09 -27.27
CA GLU A 209 4.50 6.36 -26.79
C GLU A 209 4.13 5.40 -25.66
N PHE A 210 3.15 5.79 -24.83
CA PHE A 210 2.61 4.98 -23.74
C PHE A 210 2.01 3.66 -24.24
N ILE A 211 1.12 3.73 -25.24
CA ILE A 211 0.47 2.54 -25.83
C ILE A 211 1.48 1.65 -26.56
N GLN A 212 2.47 2.23 -27.23
CA GLN A 212 3.51 1.46 -27.94
C GLN A 212 4.44 0.70 -26.98
N GLN A 213 4.90 1.33 -25.89
CA GLN A 213 5.77 0.66 -24.91
C GLN A 213 5.05 -0.47 -24.18
N MET A 214 3.75 -0.29 -23.90
CA MET A 214 2.93 -1.32 -23.26
C MET A 214 2.71 -2.53 -24.17
N ASN A 215 2.34 -2.30 -25.43
CA ASN A 215 2.11 -3.37 -26.41
C ASN A 215 3.39 -4.15 -26.75
N GLN A 216 4.54 -3.48 -26.87
CA GLN A 216 5.82 -4.13 -27.14
C GLN A 216 6.28 -5.05 -25.99
N ARG A 217 5.93 -4.74 -24.74
CA ARG A 217 6.37 -5.51 -23.56
C ARG A 217 5.41 -6.62 -23.16
N MET A 218 4.13 -6.49 -23.51
CA MET A 218 3.15 -7.57 -23.39
C MET A 218 3.37 -8.69 -24.42
N GLN A 219 3.94 -8.36 -25.59
CA GLN A 219 4.25 -9.31 -26.66
C GLN A 219 5.61 -10.02 -26.49
N GLY A 220 6.42 -9.61 -25.50
CA GLY A 220 7.75 -10.17 -25.23
C GLY A 220 7.79 -11.20 -24.09
N ARG A 221 6.64 -11.72 -23.65
CA ARG A 221 6.51 -12.81 -22.68
C ARG A 221 6.09 -14.11 -23.37
#